data_AF-A0A2R6EZU8-F1
#
_entry.id   AF-A0A2R6EZU8-F1
#
_cell.length_a   1.000
_cell.length_b   1.000
_cell.length_c   1.000
_cell.angle_alpha   90.00
_cell.angle_beta   90.00
_cell.angle_gamma   90.00
#
_symmetry.space_group_name_H-M   'P 1'
#
loop_
_entity.id
_entity.type
_entity.pdbx_description
1 polymer ?
#
loop_
_entity_poly.entity_id
_entity_poly.type
_entity_poly.pdbx_seq_one_letter_code
_entity_poly.pdbx_strand_id
1 'polypeptide(L)'
;HPNLKPQYLMRELCHAALPLQKGVILDPFMGSGSTIAAVHALGYNAIGIELDDTFFNMAENAIPNLAEVDTPVETRGDFAQQGDDSASLTDFS
;
A
#
# COMPACT_ATOMS: atom_id res chain seq x y z
N HIS A 1 -4.39 13.09 11.68
CA HIS A 1 -5.75 13.37 11.19
C HIS A 1 -6.73 12.67 12.13
N PRO A 2 -7.82 13.31 12.57
CA PRO A 2 -8.71 12.75 13.60
C PRO A 2 -9.47 11.49 13.14
N ASN A 3 -9.65 11.30 11.83
CA ASN A 3 -10.28 10.11 11.25
C ASN A 3 -9.27 9.34 10.40
N LEU A 4 -8.57 8.38 11.01
CA LEU A 4 -7.59 7.55 10.32
C LEU A 4 -8.28 6.37 9.63
N LYS A 5 -7.93 6.07 8.38
CA LYS A 5 -8.52 4.92 7.66
C LYS A 5 -8.03 3.62 8.31
N PRO A 6 -8.92 2.66 8.66
CA PRO A 6 -8.52 1.41 9.29
C PRO A 6 -7.56 0.60 8.42
N GLN A 7 -6.43 0.19 9.00
CA GLN A 7 -5.34 -0.48 8.30
C GLN A 7 -5.73 -1.83 7.67
N TYR A 8 -6.60 -2.59 8.32
CA TYR A 8 -7.18 -3.82 7.77
C TYR A 8 -7.94 -3.58 6.46
N LEU A 9 -8.90 -2.64 6.45
CA LEU A 9 -9.70 -2.34 5.27
C LEU A 9 -8.83 -1.84 4.12
N MET A 10 -7.83 -1.01 4.41
CA MET A 10 -6.94 -0.48 3.39
C MET A 10 -6.10 -1.58 2.73
N ARG A 11 -5.60 -2.56 3.49
CA ARG A 11 -4.86 -3.71 2.94
C ARG A 11 -5.74 -4.56 2.03
N GLU A 12 -6.97 -4.85 2.46
CA GLU A 12 -7.96 -5.56 1.63
C GLU A 12 -8.21 -4.84 0.30
N LEU A 13 -8.43 -3.53 0.33
CA LEU A 13 -8.70 -2.74 -0.88
C LEU A 13 -7.48 -2.68 -1.81
N CYS A 14 -6.27 -2.49 -1.26
CA CYS A 14 -5.05 -2.43 -2.05
C CYS A 14 -4.77 -3.76 -2.75
N HIS A 15 -4.97 -4.88 -2.05
CA HIS A 15 -4.83 -6.20 -2.67
C HIS A 15 -5.92 -6.51 -3.68
N ALA A 16 -7.18 -6.17 -3.39
CA ALA A 16 -8.26 -6.33 -4.36
C ALA A 16 -8.00 -5.52 -5.65
N ALA A 17 -7.34 -4.36 -5.54
CA ALA A 17 -6.96 -3.55 -6.70
C ALA A 17 -5.78 -4.16 -7.49
N LEU A 18 -4.81 -4.77 -6.82
CA LEU A 18 -3.64 -5.42 -7.44
C LEU A 18 -3.48 -6.86 -6.92
N PRO A 19 -4.39 -7.79 -7.28
CA PRO A 19 -4.38 -9.15 -6.71
C PRO A 19 -3.15 -9.95 -7.12
N LEU A 20 -2.55 -9.59 -8.26
CA LEU A 20 -1.29 -10.18 -8.75
C LEU A 20 -0.06 -9.41 -8.28
N GLN A 21 -0.20 -8.45 -7.36
CA GLN A 21 0.89 -7.65 -6.79
C GLN A 21 1.71 -6.87 -7.84
N LYS A 22 1.17 -6.68 -9.05
CA LYS A 22 1.82 -6.02 -10.19
C LYS A 22 1.13 -4.70 -10.50
N GLY A 23 1.86 -3.60 -10.35
CA GLY A 23 1.38 -2.24 -10.63
C GLY A 23 1.79 -1.24 -9.55
N VAL A 24 1.17 -0.06 -9.59
CA VAL A 24 1.39 1.01 -8.63
C VAL A 24 0.03 1.55 -8.18
N ILE A 25 -0.21 1.60 -6.87
CA ILE A 25 -1.40 2.27 -6.32
C ILE A 25 -1.17 3.77 -6.26
N LEU A 26 -2.09 4.57 -6.79
CA LEU A 26 -2.09 6.02 -6.67
C LEU A 26 -3.11 6.47 -5.63
N ASP A 27 -2.68 7.20 -4.61
CA ASP A 27 -3.56 7.96 -3.72
C ASP A 27 -3.34 9.47 -3.94
N PRO A 28 -4.21 10.14 -4.74
CA PRO A 28 -4.04 11.56 -5.06
C PRO A 28 -4.40 12.49 -3.89
N PHE A 29 -4.98 11.96 -2.81
CA PHE A 29 -5.39 12.69 -1.61
C PHE A 29 -4.96 11.90 -0.38
N MET A 30 -3.65 11.66 -0.26
CA MET A 30 -3.14 10.69 0.71
C MET A 30 -3.41 11.08 2.16
N GLY A 31 -3.62 12.38 2.45
CA GLY A 31 -3.87 12.86 3.80
C GLY A 31 -2.75 12.43 4.72
N SER A 32 -3.07 11.73 5.81
CA SER A 32 -2.09 11.16 6.74
C SER A 32 -1.45 9.84 6.27
N GLY A 33 -1.60 9.47 5.00
CA GLY A 33 -0.86 8.36 4.39
C GLY A 33 -1.37 6.95 4.68
N SER A 34 -2.60 6.77 5.17
CA SER A 34 -3.12 5.43 5.55
C SER A 34 -3.16 4.42 4.39
N THR A 35 -3.37 4.88 3.15
CA THR A 35 -3.32 4.04 1.95
C THR A 35 -1.88 3.62 1.65
N ILE A 36 -0.95 4.58 1.68
CA ILE A 36 0.47 4.33 1.42
C ILE A 36 1.05 3.36 2.46
N ALA A 37 0.68 3.51 3.73
CA ALA A 37 1.05 2.59 4.80
C ALA A 37 0.56 1.15 4.53
N ALA A 38 -0.69 1.00 4.09
CA ALA A 38 -1.24 -0.31 3.76
C ALA A 38 -0.52 -0.96 2.58
N VAL A 39 -0.26 -0.21 1.51
CA VAL A 39 0.51 -0.69 0.35
C VAL A 39 1.93 -1.08 0.77
N HIS A 40 2.58 -0.25 1.60
CA HIS A 40 3.93 -0.51 2.10
C HIS A 40 4.00 -1.80 2.94
N ALA A 41 3.03 -2.02 3.82
CA ALA A 41 2.94 -3.25 4.63
C ALA A 41 2.77 -4.51 3.78
N LEU A 42 2.08 -4.40 2.63
CA LEU A 42 1.90 -5.49 1.68
C LEU A 42 3.10 -5.70 0.74
N GLY A 43 4.12 -4.83 0.79
CA GLY A 43 5.29 -4.89 -0.09
C GLY A 43 5.02 -4.42 -1.52
N TYR A 44 3.94 -3.65 -1.75
CA TYR A 44 3.57 -3.16 -3.08
C TYR A 44 4.16 -1.77 -3.34
N ASN A 45 4.05 -1.30 -4.58
CA ASN A 45 4.44 0.07 -4.95
C ASN A 45 3.24 1.03 -4.85
N ALA A 46 3.47 2.24 -4.32
CA ALA A 46 2.49 3.32 -4.34
C ALA A 46 3.10 4.70 -4.57
N ILE A 47 2.25 5.61 -5.03
CA ILE A 47 2.50 7.05 -5.09
C ILE A 47 1.40 7.75 -4.31
N GLY A 48 1.80 8.58 -3.34
CA GLY A 48 0.90 9.44 -2.57
C GLY A 48 1.11 10.89 -2.95
N ILE A 49 0.03 11.64 -3.13
CA ILE A 49 0.05 13.09 -3.34
C ILE A 49 -0.75 13.74 -2.21
N GLU A 50 -0.16 14.74 -1.58
CA GLU A 50 -0.83 15.62 -0.61
C GLU A 50 -0.42 17.05 -0.92
N LEU A 51 -1.39 17.96 -0.91
CA LEU A 51 -1.17 19.38 -1.23
C LEU A 51 -0.82 20.18 0.02
N ASP A 52 -1.37 19.79 1.17
CA ASP A 52 -1.16 20.48 2.43
C ASP A 52 0.11 19.97 3.13
N ASP A 53 1.11 20.83 3.27
CA ASP A 53 2.39 20.50 3.89
C ASP A 53 2.25 19.97 5.33
N THR A 54 1.22 20.41 6.08
CA THR A 54 1.00 19.93 7.45
C THR A 54 0.56 18.47 7.43
N PHE A 55 -0.35 18.10 6.53
CA PHE A 55 -0.76 16.70 6.37
C PHE A 55 0.34 15.85 5.74
N PHE A 56 1.12 16.40 4.80
CA PHE A 56 2.27 15.73 4.22
C PHE A 56 3.30 15.34 5.29
N ASN A 57 3.75 16.31 6.10
CA ASN A 57 4.69 16.07 7.21
C ASN A 57 4.13 15.09 8.25
N MET A 58 2.81 15.12 8.48
CA MET A 58 2.16 14.15 9.35
C MET A 58 2.17 12.74 8.75
N ALA A 59 1.97 12.61 7.44
CA ALA A 59 2.00 11.34 6.72
C ALA A 59 3.40 10.72 6.76
N GLU A 60 4.47 11.49 6.59
CA GLU A 60 5.85 10.99 6.67
C GLU A 60 6.13 10.23 7.98
N ASN A 61 5.56 10.72 9.09
CA ASN A 61 5.69 10.07 10.39
C ASN A 61 4.65 8.96 10.60
N ALA A 62 3.43 9.12 10.09
CA ALA A 62 2.35 8.15 10.30
C ALA A 62 2.52 6.89 9.46
N ILE A 63 3.06 6.99 8.24
CA ILE A 63 3.16 5.87 7.29
C ILE A 63 3.96 4.69 7.87
N PRO A 64 5.19 4.87 8.39
CA PRO A 64 5.95 3.77 8.97
C PRO A 64 5.21 3.10 10.13
N ASN A 65 4.69 3.92 11.06
CA ASN A 65 3.96 3.43 12.24
C ASN A 65 2.68 2.67 11.87
N LEU A 66 1.98 3.08 10.81
CA LEU A 66 0.76 2.40 10.35
C LEU A 66 1.04 1.12 9.58
N ALA A 67 2.20 1.05 8.90
CA ALA A 67 2.62 -0.15 8.21
C ALA A 67 2.93 -1.29 9.20
N GLU A 68 3.40 -0.96 10.40
CA GLU A 68 3.66 -1.91 11.49
C GLU A 68 2.40 -2.44 12.20
N VAL A 69 1.21 -1.91 11.88
CA VAL A 69 -0.04 -2.42 12.46
C VAL A 69 -0.35 -3.80 11.89
N ASP A 70 -0.25 -4.83 12.72
CA ASP A 70 -0.59 -6.20 12.34
C ASP A 70 -2.05 -6.33 11.89
N THR A 71 -2.24 -6.99 10.76
CA THR A 71 -3.57 -7.41 10.30
C THR A 71 -3.53 -8.88 9.85
N PRO A 72 -4.68 -9.56 9.74
CA PRO A 72 -4.70 -10.94 9.23
C PRO A 72 -4.44 -11.04 7.72
N VAL A 73 -4.44 -9.92 7.00
CA VAL A 73 -4.40 -9.89 5.52
C VAL A 73 -3.07 -10.45 5.00
N GLU A 74 -1.95 -10.08 5.63
CA GLU A 74 -0.59 -10.47 5.28
C GLU A 74 -0.36 -11.99 5.37
N THR A 75 -1.18 -12.69 6.16
CA THR A 75 -1.08 -14.14 6.37
C THR A 75 -1.99 -14.97 5.47
N ARG A 76 -2.82 -14.33 4.63
CA ARG A 76 -3.72 -15.06 3.73
C ARG A 76 -2.94 -15.79 2.64
N GLY A 77 -3.43 -16.97 2.23
CA GLY A 77 -2.73 -17.82 1.27
C GLY A 77 -2.57 -17.22 -0.13
N ASP A 78 -3.44 -16.27 -0.52
CA ASP A 78 -3.36 -15.53 -1.78
C ASP A 78 -2.29 -14.43 -1.79
N PHE A 79 -1.73 -14.07 -0.62
CA PHE A 79 -0.55 -13.21 -0.53
C PHE A 79 0.78 -13.98 -0.56
N ALA A 80 0.77 -15.25 -0.16
CA ALA A 80 1.97 -16.06 0.03
C ALA A 80 2.67 -16.50 -1.28
N GLN A 81 2.28 -15.96 -2.44
CA GLN A 81 2.89 -16.27 -3.73
C GLN A 81 3.02 -15.02 -4.62
N GLN A 82 4.23 -14.45 -4.68
CA GLN A 82 5.01 -14.23 -5.91
C GLN A 82 6.32 -13.49 -5.56
N GLY A 83 7.32 -14.27 -5.13
CA GLY A 83 8.70 -13.84 -5.31
C GLY A 83 9.03 -13.89 -6.79
N ASP A 84 9.48 -12.75 -7.32
CA ASP A 84 10.33 -12.63 -8.49
C ASP A 84 9.83 -13.31 -9.78
N ASP A 85 8.81 -12.73 -10.42
CA ASP A 85 8.60 -12.93 -11.86
C ASP A 85 8.19 -11.58 -12.47
N SER A 86 9.19 -10.70 -12.60
CA SER A 86 9.17 -9.72 -13.68
C SER A 86 9.33 -10.48 -15.00
N ALA A 87 8.27 -11.15 -15.44
CA ALA A 87 8.20 -11.66 -16.81
C ALA A 87 8.40 -10.45 -17.72
N SER A 88 9.59 -10.39 -18.31
CA SER A 88 9.98 -9.34 -19.23
C SER A 88 9.28 -9.63 -20.55
N LEU A 89 8.91 -8.60 -21.31
CA LEU A 89 8.39 -8.78 -22.66
C LEU A 89 9.38 -9.51 -23.59
N THR A 90 10.65 -9.63 -23.19
CA THR A 90 11.68 -10.43 -23.86
C THR A 90 11.50 -11.94 -23.71
N ASP A 91 10.70 -12.42 -22.75
CA ASP A 91 10.51 -13.86 -22.51
C ASP A 91 9.51 -14.49 -23.51
N PHE A 92 8.90 -13.65 -24.36
CA PHE A 92 7.96 -14.04 -25.41
C PHE A 92 8.45 -13.68 -26.84
N SER A 93 9.74 -13.36 -27.00
CA SER A 93 10.36 -13.07 -28.30
C SER A 93 11.23 -14.23 -28.80
#